data_AF-A0A354GH44-F1
#
_entry.id   AF-A0A354GH44-F1
#
_cell.length_a   1.000
_cell.length_b   1.000
_cell.length_c   1.000
_cell.angle_alpha   90.00
_cell.angle_beta   90.00
_cell.angle_gamma   90.00
#
_symmetry.space_group_name_H-M   'P 1'
#
loop_
_entity.id
_entity.type
_entity.pdbx_description
1 polymer ?
#
loop_
_entity_poly.entity_id
_entity_poly.type
_entity_poly.pdbx_seq_one_letter_code
_entity_poly.pdbx_strand_id
1 'polypeptide(L)'
;MALRLSSPGISVREVDLTRGSVNASINVAAGIAGPFKKGPVNEVCRINNEKELTDKFGGPGVGLTDYHYETWYAASNFLSYGGQLDVVRAGGGSVAGSQMVNANAGVGIASTSILAIENYDDYNNNEINATNFYWAAKNPGSWGENLKVCIIDDAADQRITGILTTQV
;
A
#
# COMPACT_ATOMS: atom_id res chain seq x y z
N MET A 1 29.51 -42.77 7.32
CA MET A 1 29.96 -43.04 5.94
C MET A 1 29.00 -42.37 4.98
N ALA A 2 29.42 -41.29 4.32
CA ALA A 2 28.60 -40.62 3.32
C ALA A 2 28.48 -41.52 2.08
N LEU A 3 27.26 -41.97 1.77
CA LEU A 3 26.98 -42.69 0.53
C LEU A 3 27.05 -41.65 -0.61
N ARG A 4 28.14 -41.66 -1.38
CA ARG A 4 28.28 -40.85 -2.60
C ARG A 4 27.28 -41.40 -3.63
N LEU A 5 26.12 -40.76 -3.76
CA LEU A 5 25.15 -41.07 -4.81
C LEU A 5 25.74 -40.66 -6.17
N SER A 6 26.14 -41.65 -6.97
CA SER A 6 26.48 -41.45 -8.37
C SER A 6 25.19 -41.39 -9.18
N SER A 7 25.14 -40.47 -10.15
CA SER A 7 23.95 -40.27 -10.99
C SER A 7 23.70 -41.48 -11.91
N PRO A 8 22.44 -41.91 -12.07
CA PRO A 8 21.24 -41.47 -11.34
C PRO A 8 21.14 -42.18 -9.98
N GLY A 9 21.11 -41.43 -8.88
CA GLY A 9 21.08 -41.99 -7.52
C GLY A 9 19.79 -41.62 -6.77
N ILE A 10 19.13 -42.61 -6.18
CA ILE A 10 17.96 -42.45 -5.32
C ILE A 10 18.39 -42.33 -3.85
N SER A 11 17.99 -41.24 -3.19
CA SER A 11 18.19 -41.04 -1.75
C SER A 11 16.92 -41.44 -1.03
N VAL A 12 16.94 -42.57 -0.31
CA VAL A 12 15.83 -42.99 0.56
C VAL A 12 16.01 -42.39 1.94
N ARG A 13 15.04 -41.59 2.38
CA ARG A 13 15.00 -41.03 3.74
C ARG A 13 13.65 -41.38 4.35
N GLU A 14 13.68 -42.13 5.45
CA GLU A 14 12.47 -42.40 6.23
C GLU A 14 12.21 -41.20 7.13
N VAL A 15 11.04 -40.58 6.96
CA VAL A 15 10.55 -39.48 7.80
C VAL A 15 9.32 -39.99 8.53
N ASP A 16 9.42 -40.11 9.85
CA ASP A 16 8.28 -40.44 10.71
C ASP A 16 7.42 -39.18 10.90
N LEU A 17 6.21 -39.22 10.32
CA LEU A 17 5.24 -38.12 10.37
C LEU A 17 4.45 -38.07 11.69
N THR A 18 4.62 -39.05 12.59
CA THR A 18 3.86 -39.14 13.85
C THR A 18 4.55 -38.48 15.05
N ARG A 19 5.85 -38.15 14.95
CA ARG A 19 6.63 -37.42 15.97
C ARG A 19 6.79 -35.92 15.70
N GLY A 20 6.03 -35.37 14.75
CA GLY A 20 5.79 -33.93 14.72
C GLY A 20 4.88 -33.61 15.90
N SER A 21 5.41 -32.99 16.96
CA SER A 21 4.58 -32.27 17.93
C SER A 21 3.45 -31.57 17.17
N VAL A 22 2.21 -31.72 17.63
CA VAL A 22 1.15 -30.75 17.33
C VAL A 22 1.60 -29.43 17.95
N ASN A 23 2.57 -28.78 17.31
CA ASN A 23 2.78 -27.38 17.50
C ASN A 23 1.49 -26.80 16.96
N ALA A 24 0.57 -26.43 17.84
CA ALA A 24 -0.54 -25.56 17.51
C ALA A 24 0.01 -24.16 17.21
N SER A 25 1.02 -24.07 16.33
CA SER A 25 1.22 -22.89 15.53
C SER A 25 0.07 -22.94 14.54
N ILE A 26 -1.00 -22.25 14.92
CA ILE A 26 -2.18 -22.00 14.13
C ILE A 26 -1.68 -21.12 12.96
N ASN A 27 -1.04 -21.74 11.97
CA ASN A 27 -0.68 -21.08 10.72
C ASN A 27 -1.93 -21.07 9.83
N VAL A 28 -3.01 -20.51 10.37
CA VAL A 28 -4.25 -20.28 9.62
C VAL A 28 -4.01 -19.00 8.86
N ALA A 29 -3.42 -19.14 7.68
CA ALA A 29 -3.34 -18.06 6.71
C ALA A 29 -4.67 -18.00 5.95
N ALA A 30 -5.42 -16.92 6.13
CA ALA A 30 -6.56 -16.62 5.27
C ALA A 30 -6.17 -15.59 4.21
N GLY A 31 -6.91 -15.57 3.11
CA GLY A 31 -6.82 -14.56 2.08
C GLY A 31 -8.13 -13.81 1.94
N ILE A 32 -8.09 -12.48 1.86
CA ILE A 32 -9.26 -11.65 1.50
C ILE A 32 -8.88 -10.67 0.40
N ALA A 33 -9.73 -10.58 -0.61
CA ALA A 33 -9.64 -9.59 -1.67
C ALA A 33 -10.89 -8.70 -1.63
N GLY A 34 -10.69 -7.39 -1.71
CA GLY A 34 -11.82 -6.47 -1.65
C GLY A 34 -11.43 -5.01 -1.85
N PRO A 35 -12.43 -4.11 -1.94
CA PRO A 35 -12.16 -2.68 -1.90
C PRO A 35 -11.68 -2.29 -0.50
N PHE A 36 -10.72 -1.37 -0.44
CA PHE A 36 -10.21 -0.75 0.79
C PHE A 36 -9.96 0.74 0.56
N LYS A 37 -9.95 1.52 1.64
CA LYS A 37 -9.80 2.98 1.59
C LYS A 37 -8.43 3.42 1.06
N LYS A 38 -7.37 2.76 1.51
CA LYS A 38 -5.98 3.03 1.11
C LYS A 38 -5.22 1.72 0.97
N GLY A 39 -3.98 1.80 0.51
CA GLY A 39 -3.08 0.65 0.42
C GLY A 39 -2.66 0.35 -1.01
N PRO A 40 -1.60 -0.46 -1.19
CA PRO A 40 -1.16 -0.86 -2.51
C PRO A 40 -2.28 -1.63 -3.20
N VAL A 41 -2.50 -1.31 -4.47
CA VAL A 41 -3.53 -1.93 -5.30
C VAL A 41 -2.92 -3.14 -6.01
N ASN A 42 -3.70 -4.21 -6.11
CA ASN A 42 -3.31 -5.46 -6.80
C ASN A 42 -2.01 -6.12 -6.26
N GLU A 43 -1.63 -5.81 -5.02
CA GLU A 43 -0.46 -6.37 -4.35
C GLU A 43 -0.90 -7.14 -3.09
N VAL A 44 -0.26 -8.27 -2.82
CA VAL A 44 -0.53 -9.10 -1.64
C VAL A 44 0.21 -8.51 -0.43
N CYS A 45 -0.53 -8.12 0.60
CA CYS A 45 0.03 -7.62 1.85
C CYS A 45 -0.36 -8.54 3.01
N ARG A 46 0.65 -9.15 3.66
CA ARG A 46 0.47 -9.92 4.89
C ARG A 46 0.22 -8.99 6.07
N ILE A 47 -0.81 -9.29 6.86
CA ILE A 47 -1.21 -8.56 8.07
C ILE A 47 -1.35 -9.53 9.23
N ASN A 48 -0.80 -9.18 10.40
CA ASN A 48 -0.86 -10.02 11.59
C ASN A 48 -1.72 -9.43 12.73
N ASN A 49 -2.09 -8.16 12.63
CA ASN A 49 -2.89 -7.50 13.65
C ASN A 49 -3.81 -6.43 13.05
N GLU A 50 -4.86 -6.07 13.77
CA GLU A 50 -5.84 -5.07 13.31
C GLU A 50 -5.23 -3.67 13.17
N LYS A 51 -4.18 -3.38 13.96
CA LYS A 51 -3.44 -2.12 13.84
C LYS A 51 -2.77 -1.99 12.47
N GLU A 52 -2.09 -3.04 12.01
CA GLU A 52 -1.46 -3.14 10.69
C GLU A 52 -2.51 -3.06 9.59
N LEU A 53 -3.68 -3.68 9.78
CA LEU A 53 -4.82 -3.53 8.87
C LEU A 53 -5.20 -2.05 8.72
N THR A 54 -5.37 -1.35 9.84
CA THR A 54 -5.74 0.07 9.85
C THR A 54 -4.63 0.96 9.27
N ASP A 55 -3.37 0.66 9.60
CA ASP A 55 -2.20 1.43 9.16
C ASP A 55 -1.94 1.25 7.66
N LYS A 56 -2.16 0.06 7.09
CA LYS A 56 -1.95 -0.22 5.67
C LYS A 56 -3.17 0.06 4.81
N PHE A 57 -4.36 -0.37 5.22
CA PHE A 57 -5.59 -0.33 4.41
C PHE A 57 -6.61 0.72 4.84
N GLY A 58 -6.39 1.36 5.99
CA GLY A 58 -7.26 2.39 6.54
C GLY A 58 -8.35 1.82 7.44
N GLY A 59 -9.19 2.70 7.99
CA GLY A 59 -10.38 2.30 8.73
C GLY A 59 -11.57 1.95 7.82
N PRO A 60 -12.67 1.47 8.40
CA PRO A 60 -13.88 1.17 7.65
C PRO A 60 -14.48 2.43 7.03
N GLY A 61 -15.22 2.23 5.94
CA GLY A 61 -15.94 3.29 5.25
C GLY A 61 -17.03 3.86 6.14
N VAL A 62 -17.12 5.18 6.20
CA VAL A 62 -18.08 5.89 7.05
C VAL A 62 -19.50 5.97 6.44
N GLY A 63 -19.73 5.39 5.26
CA GLY A 63 -20.96 5.63 4.50
C GLY A 63 -21.44 4.45 3.65
N LEU A 64 -22.68 4.58 3.18
CA LEU A 64 -23.38 3.64 2.30
C LEU A 64 -22.91 3.71 0.84
N THR A 65 -22.03 4.65 0.49
CA THR A 65 -21.51 4.86 -0.86
C THR A 65 -20.30 3.98 -1.17
N ASP A 66 -19.47 3.71 -0.16
CA ASP A 66 -18.26 2.91 -0.31
C ASP A 66 -18.44 1.61 0.49
N TYR A 67 -18.99 0.58 -0.15
CA TYR A 67 -19.30 -0.73 0.44
C TYR A 67 -18.09 -1.54 0.96
N HIS A 68 -16.95 -0.90 1.24
CA HIS A 68 -15.75 -1.54 1.78
C HIS A 68 -15.79 -1.78 3.30
N TYR A 69 -16.84 -1.34 4.00
CA TYR A 69 -16.97 -1.63 5.43
C TYR A 69 -17.14 -3.14 5.69
N GLU A 70 -17.80 -3.89 4.79
CA GLU A 70 -18.05 -5.32 4.95
C GLU A 70 -16.75 -6.12 4.91
N THR A 71 -15.91 -5.84 3.91
CA THR A 71 -14.58 -6.49 3.76
C THR A 71 -13.66 -6.11 4.91
N TRP A 72 -13.72 -4.86 5.38
CA TRP A 72 -12.93 -4.41 6.51
C TRP A 72 -13.33 -5.11 7.83
N TYR A 73 -14.63 -5.19 8.14
CA TYR A 73 -15.10 -5.88 9.34
C TYR A 73 -14.88 -7.40 9.26
N ALA A 74 -15.01 -8.01 8.07
CA ALA A 74 -14.66 -9.42 7.87
C ALA A 74 -13.18 -9.68 8.19
N ALA A 75 -12.28 -8.80 7.73
CA ALA A 75 -10.85 -8.89 8.02
C ALA A 75 -10.53 -8.69 9.51
N SER A 76 -11.11 -7.67 10.16
CA SER A 76 -10.90 -7.40 11.59
C SER A 76 -11.39 -8.55 12.48
N ASN A 77 -12.59 -9.09 12.19
CA ASN A 77 -13.11 -10.25 12.90
C ASN A 77 -12.21 -11.47 12.74
N PHE A 78 -11.68 -11.71 11.53
CA PHE A 78 -10.71 -12.79 11.30
C PHE A 78 -9.42 -12.58 12.09
N LEU A 79 -8.84 -11.38 12.06
CA LEU A 79 -7.58 -11.09 12.77
C LEU A 79 -7.68 -11.28 14.29
N SER A 80 -8.90 -11.22 14.86
CA SER A 80 -9.14 -11.49 16.28
C SER A 80 -8.93 -12.96 16.68
N TYR A 81 -9.00 -13.91 15.74
CA TYR A 81 -8.82 -15.35 16.03
C TYR A 81 -7.82 -16.08 15.12
N GLY A 82 -7.61 -15.59 13.90
CA GLY A 82 -6.90 -16.27 12.82
C GLY A 82 -5.41 -15.94 12.71
N GLY A 83 -4.93 -14.89 13.39
CA GLY A 83 -3.51 -14.57 13.52
C GLY A 83 -2.82 -14.01 12.27
N GLN A 84 -3.05 -14.54 11.06
CA GLN A 84 -2.41 -14.08 9.82
C GLN A 84 -3.39 -13.97 8.64
N LEU A 85 -3.47 -12.79 8.03
CA LEU A 85 -4.35 -12.51 6.90
C LEU A 85 -3.55 -11.91 5.74
N ASP A 86 -3.61 -12.53 4.57
CA ASP A 86 -3.12 -11.95 3.33
C ASP A 86 -4.26 -11.12 2.68
N VAL A 87 -4.05 -9.81 2.59
CA VAL A 87 -5.03 -8.86 2.07
C VAL A 87 -4.58 -8.34 0.71
N VAL A 88 -5.49 -8.38 -0.26
CA VAL A 88 -5.31 -7.73 -1.57
C VAL A 88 -6.38 -6.66 -1.73
N ARG A 89 -5.96 -5.42 -1.98
CA ARG A 89 -6.89 -4.36 -2.39
C ARG A 89 -7.16 -4.47 -3.86
N ALA A 90 -8.42 -4.75 -4.20
CA ALA A 90 -8.89 -4.73 -5.57
C ALA A 90 -8.96 -3.27 -6.05
N GLY A 91 -8.26 -2.96 -7.12
CA GLY A 91 -8.39 -1.69 -7.83
C GLY A 91 -9.71 -1.63 -8.58
N GLY A 92 -10.30 -0.45 -8.65
CA GLY A 92 -11.38 -0.17 -9.60
C GLY A 92 -10.75 -0.10 -10.99
N GLY A 93 -10.92 -1.15 -11.79
CA GLY A 93 -10.63 -1.08 -13.21
C GLY A 93 -11.45 0.05 -13.88
N SER A 94 -11.07 0.46 -15.08
CA SER A 94 -11.76 1.49 -15.89
C SER A 94 -13.17 1.04 -16.30
N VAL A 95 -14.08 0.86 -15.36
CA VAL A 95 -15.46 0.47 -15.64
C VAL A 95 -16.28 1.76 -15.61
N ALA A 96 -16.83 2.13 -16.77
CA ALA A 96 -17.72 3.27 -16.97
C ALA A 96 -17.13 4.68 -16.68
N GLY A 97 -15.84 4.91 -16.94
CA GLY A 97 -15.23 6.25 -16.89
C GLY A 97 -15.03 6.83 -15.48
N SER A 98 -15.29 6.03 -14.44
CA SER A 98 -14.96 6.36 -13.06
C SER A 98 -13.73 5.56 -12.66
N GLN A 99 -12.55 6.19 -12.75
CA GLN A 99 -11.29 5.57 -12.32
C GLN A 99 -10.98 5.95 -10.87
N MET A 100 -10.37 5.01 -10.16
CA MET A 100 -9.73 5.34 -8.89
C MET A 100 -8.48 6.15 -9.16
N VAL A 101 -8.52 7.45 -8.87
CA VAL A 101 -7.41 8.37 -9.10
C VAL A 101 -6.61 8.62 -7.82
N ASN A 102 -5.35 8.99 -8.00
CA ASN A 102 -4.50 9.47 -6.92
C ASN A 102 -4.83 10.93 -6.64
N ALA A 103 -4.89 11.31 -5.36
CA ALA A 103 -4.86 12.71 -4.98
C ALA A 103 -3.57 13.32 -5.55
N ASN A 104 -3.68 14.31 -6.43
CA ASN A 104 -2.54 14.83 -7.17
C ASN A 104 -2.65 16.34 -7.43
N ALA A 105 -1.49 16.94 -7.67
CA ALA A 105 -1.33 18.30 -8.15
C ALA A 105 -0.81 18.23 -9.60
N GLY A 106 -1.63 18.64 -10.55
CA GLY A 106 -1.30 18.57 -11.97
C GLY A 106 -0.31 19.66 -12.42
N VAL A 107 0.35 19.45 -13.55
CA VAL A 107 1.18 20.49 -14.18
C VAL A 107 0.29 21.48 -14.92
N GLY A 108 0.25 22.73 -14.45
CA GLY A 108 -0.54 23.81 -15.07
C GLY A 108 -2.06 23.69 -14.86
N ILE A 109 -2.51 22.73 -14.05
CA ILE A 109 -3.92 22.52 -13.66
C ILE A 109 -4.01 22.14 -12.19
N ALA A 110 -5.20 22.24 -11.59
CA ALA A 110 -5.40 21.90 -10.17
C ALA A 110 -5.16 20.39 -9.89
N SER A 111 -5.73 19.51 -10.71
CA SER A 111 -5.57 18.05 -10.60
C SER A 111 -5.83 17.35 -11.94
N THR A 112 -5.24 16.17 -12.11
CA THR A 112 -5.49 15.25 -13.23
C THR A 112 -6.53 14.21 -12.84
N SER A 113 -7.44 13.86 -13.75
CA SER A 113 -8.54 12.91 -13.52
C SER A 113 -8.27 11.48 -13.99
N ILE A 114 -7.04 11.19 -14.42
CA ILE A 114 -6.65 9.90 -15.00
C ILE A 114 -5.44 9.26 -14.32
N LEU A 115 -4.76 9.98 -13.43
CA LEU A 115 -3.54 9.47 -12.79
C LEU A 115 -3.91 8.40 -11.76
N ALA A 116 -3.46 7.18 -12.00
CA ALA A 116 -3.65 6.03 -11.13
C ALA A 116 -2.30 5.33 -10.93
N ILE A 117 -1.65 5.57 -9.79
CA ILE A 117 -0.39 4.92 -9.40
C ILE A 117 -0.76 3.81 -8.42
N GLU A 118 -0.83 2.57 -8.89
CA GLU A 118 -1.43 1.46 -8.14
C GLU A 118 -0.53 0.94 -7.01
N ASN A 119 0.75 0.71 -7.31
CA ASN A 119 1.72 0.14 -6.39
C ASN A 119 3.15 0.61 -6.73
N TYR A 120 4.14 0.09 -6.01
CA TYR A 120 5.54 0.51 -6.21
C TYR A 120 6.11 0.08 -7.57
N ASP A 121 5.71 -1.09 -8.07
CA ASP A 121 6.17 -1.59 -9.36
C ASP A 121 5.58 -0.77 -10.51
N ASP A 122 4.30 -0.41 -10.43
CA ASP A 122 3.62 0.48 -11.37
C ASP A 122 4.30 1.86 -11.41
N TYR A 123 4.62 2.44 -10.25
CA TYR A 123 5.37 3.69 -10.18
C TYR A 123 6.71 3.63 -10.91
N ASN A 124 7.51 2.58 -10.64
CA ASN A 124 8.84 2.44 -11.24
C ASN A 124 8.78 2.22 -12.76
N ASN A 125 7.77 1.49 -13.23
CA ASN A 125 7.65 1.13 -14.65
C ASN A 125 7.04 2.27 -15.48
N ASN A 126 6.07 2.99 -14.94
CA ASN A 126 5.23 3.90 -15.72
C ASN A 126 5.39 5.38 -15.34
N GLU A 127 5.70 5.69 -14.07
CA GLU A 127 5.52 7.04 -13.53
C GLU A 127 6.82 7.70 -13.02
N ILE A 128 7.95 6.99 -13.07
CA ILE A 128 9.25 7.50 -12.60
C ILE A 128 9.74 8.75 -13.37
N ASN A 129 9.39 8.84 -14.65
CA ASN A 129 9.74 9.96 -15.53
C ASN A 129 8.50 10.77 -15.95
N ALA A 130 7.39 10.66 -15.21
CA ALA A 130 6.17 11.34 -15.56
C ALA A 130 6.32 12.87 -15.41
N THR A 131 5.80 13.61 -16.38
CA THR A 131 5.84 15.09 -16.42
C THR A 131 4.45 15.72 -16.32
N ASN A 132 3.43 14.93 -15.99
CA ASN A 132 2.01 15.28 -15.99
C ASN A 132 1.52 15.75 -14.60
N PHE A 133 2.21 15.41 -13.51
CA PHE A 133 1.93 15.88 -12.15
C PHE A 133 3.21 16.35 -11.44
N TYR A 134 3.06 17.28 -10.48
CA TYR A 134 4.14 17.70 -9.58
C TYR A 134 4.20 16.81 -8.33
N TRP A 135 3.04 16.52 -7.74
CA TRP A 135 2.90 15.66 -6.57
C TRP A 135 1.70 14.75 -6.74
N ALA A 136 1.83 13.51 -6.30
CA ALA A 136 0.74 12.55 -6.25
C ALA A 136 0.84 11.71 -4.98
N ALA A 137 -0.31 11.29 -4.45
CA ALA A 137 -0.37 10.33 -3.35
C ALA A 137 0.20 8.97 -3.80
N LYS A 138 0.69 8.17 -2.84
CA LYS A 138 1.36 6.88 -3.11
C LYS A 138 0.44 5.83 -3.77
N ASN A 139 -0.84 5.86 -3.48
CA ASN A 139 -1.84 4.93 -4.02
C ASN A 139 -3.17 5.66 -4.19
N PRO A 140 -4.03 5.22 -5.13
CA PRO A 140 -5.28 5.90 -5.42
C PRO A 140 -6.25 5.87 -4.24
N GLY A 141 -7.07 6.91 -4.13
CA GLY A 141 -8.13 7.03 -3.13
C GLY A 141 -8.15 8.38 -2.40
N SER A 142 -9.27 8.64 -1.74
CA SER A 142 -9.59 9.92 -1.08
C SER A 142 -8.75 10.22 0.17
N TRP A 143 -7.90 9.29 0.61
CA TRP A 143 -7.08 9.45 1.83
C TRP A 143 -6.00 10.52 1.67
N GLY A 144 -5.61 10.87 0.45
CA GLY A 144 -4.56 11.85 0.14
C GLY A 144 -5.06 13.27 -0.17
N GLU A 145 -6.36 13.50 -0.29
CA GLU A 145 -6.94 14.75 -0.81
C GLU A 145 -6.64 16.01 0.04
N ASN A 146 -6.40 15.83 1.33
CA ASN A 146 -6.14 16.93 2.25
C ASN A 146 -4.65 17.14 2.56
N LEU A 147 -3.75 16.50 1.82
CA LEU A 147 -2.31 16.72 1.98
C LEU A 147 -1.91 18.08 1.40
N LYS A 148 -1.11 18.84 2.14
CA LYS A 148 -0.54 20.12 1.70
C LYS A 148 0.98 19.99 1.65
N VAL A 149 1.56 20.33 0.51
CA VAL A 149 3.00 20.33 0.29
C VAL A 149 3.46 21.77 0.14
N CYS A 150 4.39 22.19 1.00
CA CYS A 150 5.04 23.48 0.90
C CYS A 150 6.52 23.23 0.60
N ILE A 151 7.04 23.83 -0.46
CA ILE A 151 8.45 23.77 -0.82
C ILE A 151 9.03 25.15 -0.57
N ILE A 152 10.12 25.18 0.17
CA ILE A 152 10.93 26.38 0.39
C ILE A 152 12.28 26.08 -0.24
N ASP A 153 12.82 27.03 -0.99
CA ASP A 153 14.17 26.93 -1.54
C ASP A 153 15.22 27.33 -0.49
N ASP A 154 16.50 27.10 -0.79
CA ASP A 154 17.61 27.50 0.09
C ASP A 154 17.85 29.02 0.10
N ALA A 155 17.01 29.79 -0.61
CA ALA A 155 17.06 31.23 -0.59
C ALA A 155 16.10 31.79 0.45
N ALA A 156 16.55 32.80 1.21
CA ALA A 156 15.62 33.57 2.02
C ALA A 156 14.62 34.30 1.11
N ASP A 157 13.33 34.04 1.32
CA ASP A 157 12.18 34.70 0.67
C ASP A 157 12.26 36.24 0.78
N GLN A 158 12.97 36.75 1.80
CA GLN A 158 13.34 38.16 1.91
C GLN A 158 14.81 38.33 2.34
N ARG A 159 15.66 38.78 1.42
CA ARG A 159 17.01 39.26 1.75
C ARG A 159 16.97 40.78 1.95
N ILE A 160 16.78 41.23 3.18
CA ILE A 160 16.91 42.65 3.52
C ILE A 160 18.41 43.00 3.47
N THR A 161 18.81 43.75 2.45
CA THR A 161 20.17 44.29 2.31
C THR A 161 20.11 45.81 2.48
N GLY A 162 20.89 46.34 3.43
CA GLY A 162 21.04 47.79 3.64
C GLY A 162 20.07 48.41 4.66
N ILE A 163 20.36 48.26 5.95
CA ILE A 163 20.01 49.32 6.89
C ILE A 163 20.99 50.47 6.61
N LEU A 164 20.55 51.47 5.84
CA LEU A 164 21.24 52.74 5.75
C LEU A 164 21.00 53.48 7.07
N THR A 165 21.89 53.30 8.05
CA THR A 165 21.90 54.20 9.21
C THR A 165 22.35 55.56 8.71
N THR A 166 21.44 56.53 8.60
CA THR A 166 21.82 57.93 8.45
C THR A 166 22.58 58.33 9.72
N GLN A 167 23.89 58.55 9.61
CA GLN A 167 24.65 59.13 10.71
C GLN A 167 24.10 60.55 10.97
N VAL A 168 23.68 60.77 12.22
CA VAL A 168 23.39 62.09 12.78
C VAL A 168 24.71 62.86 12.94
#